data_AF-A0A3N5GZE2-F1
#
_entry.id   AF-A0A3N5GZE2-F1
#
_cell.length_a   1.000
_cell.length_b   1.000
_cell.length_c   1.000
_cell.angle_alpha   90.00
_cell.angle_beta   90.00
_cell.angle_gamma   90.00
#
_symmetry.space_group_name_H-M   'P 1'
#
loop_
_entity.id
_entity.type
_entity.pdbx_description
1 polymer ?
#
loop_
_entity_poly.entity_id
_entity_poly.type
_entity_poly.pdbx_seq_one_letter_code
_entity_poly.pdbx_strand_id
1 'polypeptide(L)'
;MRKLLLALTLFCLLLPACGVQPAPTATPTPAAMSSVVETPTSLTPDTLTPDTTSTPSGTPQPTEAPAPPTITPLPTIPTFTPTFDARSIVTATPAPKAVCSQADSSIKKTPDFALPADLQKCNKAGSYDECFPRGTANNILQFLNNSGNVQSVISRLKSAYGGNFTDVFYQDITGDSVPDLMFMDFQQFHRFNVFVCKEGAYHLFVPETEPDFEKVIEISDLNANGIKEIILSAGFCTGSGCTSFYVYEWNGETFNNLALDMGISGLEKFEIKDIDRNGVKDIILVGGILGTGGYQLQVPARTESHVYKWNGTNYAPEPIEKSSPNYRFQAIQDADQFVLNGQINVALSLYQDAIFSDNLSWWSPQRQQYFIVMDPWRDPNVSFVQIDGEVQDSVKKLNFSNHRTSDNLMDFIITGNVHERKHPSRYPGNRSCHAGSLGSIRQLSGNSSSVC
;
A
#
# COMPACT_ATOMS: atom_id res chain seq x y z
N MET A 1 -11.06 15.87 48.38
CA MET A 1 -11.47 16.76 47.26
C MET A 1 -10.76 18.12 47.23
N ARG A 2 -10.52 18.84 48.34
CA ARG A 2 -9.81 20.14 48.32
C ARG A 2 -8.32 20.11 47.90
N LYS A 3 -7.62 18.97 48.06
CA LYS A 3 -6.20 18.84 47.64
C LYS A 3 -6.02 18.51 46.14
N LEU A 4 -7.07 18.09 45.45
CA LEU A 4 -7.02 17.79 44.00
C LEU A 4 -7.21 19.07 43.15
N LEU A 5 -7.90 20.09 43.68
CA LEU A 5 -8.14 21.35 42.98
C LEU A 5 -6.93 22.30 42.94
N LEU A 6 -5.99 22.16 43.89
CA LEU A 6 -4.77 22.99 43.91
C LEU A 6 -3.67 22.46 42.98
N ALA A 7 -3.66 21.16 42.68
CA ALA A 7 -2.71 20.59 41.72
C ALA A 7 -3.09 20.94 40.26
N LEU A 8 -4.39 21.11 39.97
CA LEU A 8 -4.86 21.46 38.63
C LEU A 8 -4.67 22.94 38.28
N THR A 9 -4.54 23.83 39.27
CA THR A 9 -4.37 25.28 39.04
C THR A 9 -2.91 25.69 38.87
N LEU A 10 -1.95 24.89 39.35
CA LEU A 10 -0.52 25.18 39.17
C LEU A 10 0.04 24.68 37.83
N PHE A 11 -0.66 23.78 37.14
CA PHE A 11 -0.22 23.25 35.83
C PHE A 11 -0.60 24.15 34.64
N CYS A 12 -1.47 25.15 34.83
CA CYS A 12 -1.88 26.07 33.76
C CYS A 12 -0.99 27.33 33.60
N LEU A 13 0.03 27.53 34.43
CA LEU A 13 0.85 28.76 34.42
C LEU A 13 2.26 28.59 33.83
N LEU A 14 2.58 27.44 33.22
CA LEU A 14 3.89 27.18 32.61
C LEU A 14 3.77 26.65 31.17
N LEU A 15 2.90 27.27 30.36
CA LEU A 15 2.96 27.11 28.90
C LEU A 15 3.97 28.13 28.35
N PRO A 16 5.13 27.69 27.82
CA PRO A 16 5.98 28.57 27.04
C PRO A 16 5.22 29.00 25.78
N ALA A 17 5.24 30.30 25.49
CA ALA A 17 4.72 30.85 24.25
C ALA A 17 5.52 30.28 23.07
N CYS A 18 5.00 29.23 22.43
CA CYS A 18 5.49 28.78 21.13
C CYS A 18 5.16 29.87 20.11
N GLY A 19 6.17 30.66 19.74
CA GLY A 19 6.14 31.48 18.54
C GLY A 19 5.97 30.56 17.33
N VAL A 20 4.80 30.60 16.72
CA VAL A 20 4.53 29.95 15.43
C VAL A 20 5.34 30.69 14.37
N GLN A 21 6.51 30.16 14.05
CA GLN A 21 7.26 30.58 12.87
C GLN A 21 6.53 30.02 11.65
N PRO A 22 6.08 30.85 10.69
CA PRO A 22 5.37 30.37 9.52
C PRO A 22 6.29 29.43 8.73
N ALA A 23 5.79 28.23 8.45
CA ALA A 23 6.47 27.26 7.61
C ALA A 23 6.78 27.90 6.24
N PRO A 24 7.98 27.69 5.68
CA PRO A 24 8.28 28.15 4.33
C PRO A 24 7.32 27.47 3.36
N THR A 25 6.51 28.28 2.68
CA THR A 25 5.64 27.83 1.59
C THR A 25 6.53 27.36 0.45
N ALA A 26 6.73 26.05 0.34
CA ALA A 26 7.35 25.44 -0.83
C ALA A 26 6.45 25.73 -2.03
N THR A 27 6.96 26.49 -2.99
CA THR A 27 6.29 26.72 -4.26
C THR A 27 6.40 25.43 -5.07
N PRO A 28 5.30 24.84 -5.58
CA PRO A 28 5.39 23.63 -6.37
C PRO A 28 6.22 23.90 -7.64
N THR A 29 7.33 23.18 -7.77
CA THR A 29 8.11 23.12 -9.01
C THR A 29 7.21 22.55 -10.11
N PRO A 30 7.08 23.20 -11.28
CA PRO A 30 6.31 22.65 -12.38
C PRO A 30 6.94 21.32 -12.82
N ALA A 31 6.22 20.22 -12.64
CA ALA A 31 6.59 18.95 -13.24
C ALA A 31 6.55 19.11 -14.76
N ALA A 32 7.72 19.05 -15.39
CA ALA A 32 7.82 19.00 -16.84
C ALA A 32 7.28 17.64 -17.31
N MET A 33 6.02 17.60 -17.73
CA MET A 33 5.47 16.44 -18.44
C MET A 33 6.20 16.31 -19.78
N SER A 34 7.09 15.34 -19.87
CA SER A 34 7.74 14.95 -21.13
C SER A 34 6.73 14.13 -21.94
N SER A 35 6.01 14.76 -22.86
CA SER A 35 5.21 14.03 -23.86
C SER A 35 6.14 13.39 -24.88
N VAL A 36 6.26 12.06 -24.82
CA VAL A 36 6.87 11.27 -25.89
C VAL A 36 5.85 11.22 -27.03
N VAL A 37 6.05 12.08 -28.03
CA VAL A 37 5.31 12.03 -29.29
C VAL A 37 5.92 10.90 -30.13
N GLU A 38 5.20 9.79 -30.25
CA GLU A 38 5.53 8.76 -31.23
C GLU A 38 5.38 9.31 -32.64
N THR A 39 6.45 9.18 -33.42
CA THR A 39 6.51 9.58 -34.83
C THR A 39 5.83 8.51 -35.69
N PRO A 40 4.78 8.83 -36.47
CA PRO A 40 4.22 7.86 -37.39
C PRO A 40 5.13 7.68 -38.61
N THR A 41 5.54 6.43 -38.82
CA THR A 41 6.29 5.98 -39.99
C THR A 41 5.46 6.20 -41.26
N SER A 42 6.05 6.96 -42.18
CA SER A 42 5.59 7.22 -43.54
C SER A 42 5.44 5.93 -44.35
N LEU A 43 4.26 5.74 -44.96
CA LEU A 43 4.10 4.87 -46.13
C LEU A 43 3.66 5.72 -47.33
N THR A 44 4.38 5.51 -48.42
CA THR A 44 4.31 6.15 -49.73
C THR A 44 3.01 5.87 -50.51
N PRO A 45 2.73 6.66 -51.58
CA PRO A 45 1.38 6.89 -52.08
C PRO A 45 1.03 6.08 -53.35
N ASP A 46 -0.24 5.74 -53.50
CA ASP A 46 -0.85 5.28 -54.75
C ASP A 46 -1.67 6.40 -55.42
N THR A 47 -1.07 6.97 -56.47
CA THR A 47 -1.56 7.12 -57.86
C THR A 47 -3.07 7.31 -58.16
N LEU A 48 -3.41 8.56 -58.49
CA LEU A 48 -4.25 9.12 -59.58
C LEU A 48 -5.74 8.71 -59.77
N THR A 49 -6.63 9.71 -59.77
CA THR A 49 -7.35 10.19 -60.98
C THR A 49 -7.99 11.58 -60.74
N PRO A 50 -8.24 12.39 -61.80
CA PRO A 50 -8.46 13.83 -61.70
C PRO A 50 -9.94 14.17 -61.64
N ASP A 51 -10.29 15.18 -60.85
CA ASP A 51 -11.56 15.89 -61.03
C ASP A 51 -11.31 17.37 -61.25
N THR A 52 -11.72 17.81 -62.44
CA THR A 52 -11.67 19.17 -62.93
C THR A 52 -12.76 19.99 -62.25
N THR A 53 -12.40 21.02 -61.48
CA THR A 53 -13.36 22.09 -61.14
C THR A 53 -12.67 23.46 -61.03
N SER A 54 -13.41 24.42 -61.56
CA SER A 54 -13.12 25.79 -62.00
C SER A 54 -12.29 26.72 -61.11
N THR A 55 -11.37 27.40 -61.79
CA THR A 55 -10.60 28.58 -61.40
C THR A 55 -11.49 29.84 -61.26
N PRO A 56 -11.39 30.60 -60.17
CA PRO A 56 -11.61 32.04 -60.18
C PRO A 56 -10.26 32.76 -60.26
N SER A 57 -10.06 33.48 -61.35
CA SER A 57 -8.95 34.40 -61.57
C SER A 57 -9.16 35.66 -60.72
N GLY A 58 -8.44 35.76 -59.60
CA GLY A 58 -8.31 36.97 -58.81
C GLY A 58 -6.84 37.38 -58.79
N THR A 59 -6.49 38.39 -59.58
CA THR A 59 -5.17 39.02 -59.60
C THR A 59 -4.86 39.63 -58.22
N PRO A 60 -3.85 39.15 -57.47
CA PRO A 60 -3.49 39.78 -56.21
C PRO A 60 -2.72 41.08 -56.49
N GLN A 61 -3.22 42.15 -55.89
CA GLN A 61 -2.57 43.46 -55.79
C GLN A 61 -1.24 43.32 -55.02
N PRO A 62 -0.16 44.05 -55.40
CA PRO A 62 1.12 43.93 -54.72
C PRO A 62 1.00 44.55 -53.32
N THR A 63 0.98 43.69 -52.30
CA THR A 63 1.09 44.08 -50.90
C THR A 63 2.54 44.42 -50.61
N GLU A 64 2.80 45.68 -50.21
CA GLU A 64 4.10 46.11 -49.70
C GLU A 64 4.57 45.17 -48.58
N ALA A 65 5.76 44.61 -48.76
CA ALA A 65 6.42 43.80 -47.75
C ALA A 65 6.72 44.67 -46.52
N PRO A 66 6.19 44.32 -45.33
CA PRO A 66 6.51 45.03 -44.10
C PRO A 66 8.02 44.91 -43.82
N ALA A 67 8.64 46.01 -43.39
CA ALA A 67 10.02 46.00 -42.93
C ALA A 67 10.20 44.94 -41.82
N PRO A 68 11.34 44.21 -41.81
CA PRO A 68 11.59 43.16 -40.83
C PRO A 68 11.50 43.73 -39.40
N PRO A 69 10.81 43.04 -38.48
CA PRO A 69 10.69 43.51 -37.10
C PRO A 69 12.09 43.64 -36.50
N THR A 70 12.38 44.83 -35.98
CA THR A 70 13.61 45.10 -35.23
C THR A 70 13.58 44.22 -33.99
N ILE A 71 14.49 43.24 -33.93
CA ILE A 71 14.59 42.27 -32.85
C ILE A 71 15.14 43.01 -31.63
N THR A 72 14.27 43.51 -30.77
CA THR A 72 14.66 44.04 -29.46
C THR A 72 15.33 42.90 -28.69
N PRO A 73 16.57 43.05 -28.18
CA PRO A 73 17.24 41.98 -27.45
C PRO A 73 16.37 41.57 -26.26
N LEU A 74 15.95 40.30 -26.25
CA LEU A 74 15.20 39.73 -25.13
C LEU A 74 16.02 39.93 -23.85
N PRO A 75 15.41 40.37 -22.75
CA PRO A 75 16.11 40.49 -21.47
C PRO A 75 16.73 39.13 -21.15
N THR A 76 18.05 39.11 -20.97
CA THR A 76 18.80 37.93 -20.55
C THR A 76 18.16 37.42 -19.26
N ILE A 77 17.45 36.30 -19.38
CA ILE A 77 16.90 35.58 -18.24
C ILE A 77 18.09 35.23 -17.35
N PRO A 78 18.10 35.63 -16.07
CA PRO A 78 19.19 35.31 -15.17
C PRO A 78 19.33 33.79 -15.15
N THR A 79 20.47 33.32 -15.65
CA THR A 79 20.81 31.90 -15.59
C THR A 79 21.07 31.58 -14.12
N PHE A 80 20.06 31.08 -13.42
CA PHE A 80 20.24 30.56 -12.07
C PHE A 80 21.18 29.39 -12.17
N THR A 81 22.43 29.59 -11.75
CA THR A 81 23.35 28.48 -11.55
C THR A 81 22.86 27.80 -10.27
N PRO A 82 22.37 26.56 -10.32
CA PRO A 82 21.92 25.87 -9.11
C PRO A 82 23.11 25.83 -8.14
N THR A 83 23.00 26.54 -7.03
CA THR A 83 24.03 26.54 -6.00
C THR A 83 23.82 25.26 -5.21
N PHE A 84 24.57 24.23 -5.57
CA PHE A 84 24.62 22.99 -4.79
C PHE A 84 25.15 23.32 -3.38
N ASP A 85 24.25 23.34 -2.39
CA ASP A 85 24.63 23.48 -1.00
C ASP A 85 24.92 22.09 -0.43
N ALA A 86 26.20 21.71 -0.33
CA ALA A 86 26.59 20.44 0.26
C ALA A 86 26.09 20.25 1.70
N ARG A 87 25.65 21.31 2.39
CA ARG A 87 25.04 21.21 3.72
C ARG A 87 23.63 20.61 3.70
N SER A 88 22.96 20.59 2.54
CA SER A 88 21.68 19.90 2.40
C SER A 88 21.85 18.38 2.30
N ILE A 89 23.07 17.89 2.10
CA ILE A 89 23.35 16.45 2.12
C ILE A 89 23.57 16.04 3.57
N VAL A 90 22.49 15.58 4.19
CA VAL A 90 22.56 14.90 5.49
C VAL A 90 23.11 13.50 5.24
N THR A 91 24.44 13.35 5.21
CA THR A 91 25.04 12.02 5.27
C THR A 91 24.92 11.53 6.71
N ALA A 92 24.12 10.50 6.94
CA ALA A 92 24.14 9.78 8.21
C ALA A 92 25.58 9.34 8.47
N THR A 93 26.18 9.80 9.57
CA THR A 93 27.50 9.29 9.96
C THR A 93 27.29 7.85 10.37
N PRO A 94 27.93 6.86 9.72
CA PRO A 94 27.75 5.46 10.07
C PRO A 94 27.99 5.27 11.57
N ALA A 95 27.16 4.43 12.20
CA ALA A 95 27.36 4.09 13.59
C ALA A 95 28.78 3.50 13.76
N PRO A 96 29.47 3.78 14.88
CA PRO A 96 30.74 3.13 15.19
C PRO A 96 30.57 1.62 15.08
N LYS A 97 31.54 0.95 14.46
CA LYS A 97 31.47 -0.50 14.24
C LYS A 97 31.19 -1.24 15.54
N ALA A 98 30.07 -1.96 15.60
CA ALA A 98 29.75 -2.76 16.77
C ALA A 98 30.71 -3.96 16.88
N VAL A 99 30.85 -4.49 18.09
CA VAL A 99 31.62 -5.71 18.36
C VAL A 99 30.72 -6.63 19.15
N CYS A 100 30.19 -7.68 18.54
CA CYS A 100 29.43 -8.69 19.27
C CYS A 100 30.36 -9.70 19.92
N SER A 101 29.86 -10.34 20.97
CA SER A 101 30.43 -11.60 21.45
C SER A 101 30.67 -12.56 20.28
N GLN A 102 31.94 -12.83 20.00
CA GLN A 102 32.29 -13.82 19.00
C GLN A 102 31.96 -15.20 19.54
N ALA A 103 31.34 -16.03 18.71
CA ALA A 103 31.10 -17.41 19.05
C ALA A 103 32.44 -18.09 19.36
N ASP A 104 32.53 -18.75 20.50
CA ASP A 104 33.68 -19.59 20.80
C ASP A 104 33.61 -20.82 19.88
N SER A 105 34.44 -20.79 18.83
CA SER A 105 34.52 -21.87 17.84
C SER A 105 34.86 -23.23 18.44
N SER A 106 35.42 -23.28 19.66
CA SER A 106 35.70 -24.54 20.37
C SER A 106 34.45 -25.17 20.99
N ILE A 107 33.41 -24.38 21.24
CA ILE A 107 32.17 -24.80 21.88
C ILE A 107 31.12 -25.07 20.79
N LYS A 108 30.95 -26.33 20.41
CA LYS A 108 29.87 -26.77 19.52
C LYS A 108 28.55 -26.85 20.27
N LYS A 109 27.91 -25.70 20.51
CA LYS A 109 26.53 -25.65 20.99
C LYS A 109 25.55 -25.87 19.83
N THR A 110 24.66 -26.84 19.98
CA THR A 110 23.53 -27.04 19.07
C THR A 110 22.35 -26.18 19.52
N PRO A 111 21.69 -25.43 18.63
CA PRO A 111 20.50 -24.67 19.00
C PRO A 111 19.36 -25.63 19.39
N ASP A 112 18.82 -25.45 20.59
CA ASP A 112 17.72 -26.25 21.16
C ASP A 112 16.42 -25.43 21.22
N PHE A 113 16.12 -24.71 20.14
CA PHE A 113 14.80 -24.09 19.98
C PHE A 113 13.91 -24.98 19.11
N ALA A 114 12.64 -25.06 19.51
CA ALA A 114 11.63 -25.81 18.79
C ALA A 114 11.33 -25.14 17.45
N LEU A 115 11.14 -25.96 16.41
CA LEU A 115 10.74 -25.53 15.09
C LEU A 115 9.61 -26.43 14.58
N PRO A 116 8.66 -25.91 13.80
CA PRO A 116 7.70 -26.75 13.10
C PRO A 116 8.43 -27.69 12.15
N ALA A 117 8.31 -28.99 12.41
CA ALA A 117 8.88 -30.01 11.54
C ALA A 117 8.13 -30.11 10.19
N ASP A 118 6.83 -29.84 10.18
CA ASP A 118 5.95 -30.02 9.02
C ASP A 118 4.67 -29.16 9.13
N LEU A 119 4.52 -28.15 8.25
CA LEU A 119 3.32 -27.30 8.19
C LEU A 119 2.05 -28.08 7.88
N GLN A 120 2.15 -29.18 7.13
CA GLN A 120 0.97 -29.95 6.75
C GLN A 120 0.34 -30.65 7.96
N LYS A 121 1.16 -30.97 8.98
CA LYS A 121 0.67 -31.50 10.26
C LYS A 121 -0.02 -30.43 11.10
N CYS A 122 0.41 -29.17 10.97
CA CYS A 122 -0.15 -28.04 11.70
C CYS A 122 -1.59 -27.74 11.31
N ASN A 123 -1.93 -27.87 10.04
CA ASN A 123 -3.29 -27.63 9.55
C ASN A 123 -4.31 -28.68 10.03
N LYS A 124 -3.87 -29.83 10.55
CA LYS A 124 -4.75 -30.95 10.96
C LYS A 124 -5.00 -31.03 12.47
N ALA A 125 -4.09 -30.51 13.30
CA ALA A 125 -4.12 -30.76 14.74
C ALA A 125 -5.01 -29.80 15.53
N GLY A 126 -5.46 -28.67 14.94
CA GLY A 126 -6.26 -27.66 15.65
C GLY A 126 -5.56 -26.96 16.82
N SER A 127 -4.32 -27.36 17.15
CA SER A 127 -3.46 -26.78 18.18
C SER A 127 -2.36 -25.94 17.52
N TYR A 128 -2.64 -24.65 17.32
CA TYR A 128 -1.66 -23.71 16.76
C TYR A 128 -0.40 -23.60 17.63
N ASP A 129 -0.54 -23.73 18.96
CA ASP A 129 0.56 -23.58 19.90
C ASP A 129 1.60 -24.71 19.80
N GLU A 130 1.21 -25.92 19.39
CA GLU A 130 2.15 -27.04 19.18
C GLU A 130 3.03 -26.83 17.94
N CYS A 131 2.51 -26.13 16.93
CA CYS A 131 3.20 -25.89 15.68
C CYS A 131 4.02 -24.61 15.66
N PHE A 132 3.59 -23.62 16.42
CA PHE A 132 4.25 -22.33 16.49
C PHE A 132 4.70 -22.06 17.91
N PRO A 133 5.80 -22.73 18.35
CA PRO A 133 6.28 -22.60 19.70
C PRO A 133 6.57 -21.14 20.00
N ARG A 134 5.83 -20.59 20.97
CA ARG A 134 6.01 -19.22 21.43
C ARG A 134 7.41 -19.06 22.02
N GLY A 135 8.03 -17.91 21.79
CA GLY A 135 9.34 -17.59 22.35
C GLY A 135 10.53 -18.13 21.56
N THR A 136 10.34 -18.63 20.34
CA THR A 136 11.45 -19.03 19.44
C THR A 136 12.49 -17.91 19.30
N ALA A 137 12.07 -16.67 19.08
CA ALA A 137 12.96 -15.52 19.01
C ALA A 137 13.77 -15.29 20.31
N ASN A 138 13.14 -15.42 21.48
CA ASN A 138 13.83 -15.30 22.77
C ASN A 138 14.83 -16.44 23.01
N ASN A 139 14.50 -17.66 22.59
CA ASN A 139 15.41 -18.81 22.70
C ASN A 139 16.63 -18.65 21.77
N ILE A 140 16.42 -18.10 20.56
CA ILE A 140 17.50 -17.74 19.65
C ILE A 140 18.38 -16.64 20.28
N LEU A 141 17.77 -15.58 20.83
CA LEU A 141 18.48 -14.51 21.52
C LEU A 141 19.37 -15.06 22.64
N GLN A 142 18.79 -15.90 23.50
CA GLN A 142 19.52 -16.54 24.60
C GLN A 142 20.64 -17.44 24.09
N PHE A 143 20.42 -18.19 23.00
CA PHE A 143 21.46 -19.02 22.39
C PHE A 143 22.62 -18.18 21.88
N LEU A 144 22.35 -17.11 21.11
CA LEU A 144 23.37 -16.20 20.58
C LEU A 144 24.18 -15.56 21.70
N ASN A 145 23.52 -15.03 22.74
CA ASN A 145 24.18 -14.39 23.87
C ASN A 145 24.94 -15.37 24.80
N ASN A 146 24.70 -16.67 24.68
CA ASN A 146 25.47 -17.71 25.37
C ASN A 146 26.58 -18.29 24.49
N SER A 147 27.24 -17.45 23.69
CA SER A 147 28.32 -17.85 22.75
C SER A 147 27.87 -18.83 21.67
N GLY A 148 26.58 -18.84 21.35
CA GLY A 148 26.03 -19.64 20.26
C GLY A 148 26.52 -19.14 18.90
N ASN A 149 26.64 -20.06 17.94
CA ASN A 149 27.06 -19.73 16.58
C ASN A 149 25.85 -19.36 15.71
N VAL A 150 25.87 -18.15 15.12
CA VAL A 150 24.79 -17.65 14.25
C VAL A 150 24.52 -18.55 13.04
N GLN A 151 25.55 -19.19 12.47
CA GLN A 151 25.40 -20.13 11.34
C GLN A 151 24.66 -21.40 11.76
N SER A 152 24.80 -21.82 13.02
CA SER A 152 24.00 -22.93 13.55
C SER A 152 22.53 -22.54 13.68
N VAL A 153 22.22 -21.30 14.07
CA VAL A 153 20.84 -20.76 14.08
C VAL A 153 20.28 -20.73 12.66
N ILE A 154 21.00 -20.15 11.69
CA ILE A 154 20.58 -20.06 10.29
C ILE A 154 20.34 -21.45 9.70
N SER A 155 21.26 -22.39 9.93
CA SER A 155 21.12 -23.78 9.45
C SER A 155 19.89 -24.46 10.05
N ARG A 156 19.64 -24.23 11.35
CA ARG A 156 18.48 -24.77 12.05
C ARG A 156 17.18 -24.16 11.52
N LEU A 157 17.09 -22.83 11.36
CA LEU A 157 15.94 -22.16 10.77
C LEU A 157 15.67 -22.64 9.35
N LYS A 158 16.70 -22.73 8.49
CA LYS A 158 16.56 -23.24 7.12
C LYS A 158 16.10 -24.70 7.08
N SER A 159 16.43 -25.51 8.10
CA SER A 159 15.95 -26.89 8.21
C SER A 159 14.46 -27.00 8.58
N ALA A 160 13.82 -25.90 9.02
CA ALA A 160 12.37 -25.86 9.19
C ALA A 160 11.67 -26.17 7.86
N TYR A 161 10.42 -26.64 7.94
CA TYR A 161 9.59 -26.89 6.75
C TYR A 161 10.24 -27.81 5.71
N GLY A 162 11.00 -28.81 6.17
CA GLY A 162 11.69 -29.75 5.29
C GLY A 162 12.82 -29.14 4.46
N GLY A 163 13.44 -28.05 4.93
CA GLY A 163 14.58 -27.44 4.25
C GLY A 163 14.23 -26.26 3.33
N ASN A 164 12.97 -25.84 3.30
CA ASN A 164 12.46 -24.83 2.35
C ASN A 164 12.24 -23.45 2.97
N PHE A 165 12.63 -23.24 4.22
CA PHE A 165 12.45 -21.94 4.86
C PHE A 165 13.50 -20.94 4.34
N THR A 166 13.05 -19.96 3.55
CA THR A 166 13.92 -18.98 2.87
C THR A 166 14.00 -17.64 3.58
N ASP A 167 13.08 -17.34 4.50
CA ASP A 167 12.95 -16.03 5.13
C ASP A 167 13.89 -15.86 6.32
N VAL A 168 15.18 -16.10 6.07
CA VAL A 168 16.30 -15.90 7.01
C VAL A 168 17.39 -15.11 6.31
N PHE A 169 17.72 -13.96 6.87
CA PHE A 169 18.69 -13.02 6.33
C PHE A 169 19.81 -12.80 7.34
N TYR A 170 21.06 -12.74 6.86
CA TYR A 170 22.22 -12.46 7.70
C TYR A 170 23.14 -11.48 6.99
N GLN A 171 22.88 -10.20 7.19
CA GLN A 171 23.57 -9.09 6.53
C GLN A 171 23.48 -7.84 7.41
N ASP A 172 24.38 -6.89 7.20
CA ASP A 172 24.33 -5.60 7.87
C ASP A 172 23.13 -4.80 7.33
N ILE A 173 22.18 -4.51 8.21
CA ILE A 173 20.99 -3.67 7.96
C ILE A 173 20.94 -2.45 8.89
N THR A 174 21.88 -2.33 9.83
CA THR A 174 21.96 -1.22 10.78
C THR A 174 23.06 -0.21 10.42
N GLY A 175 23.90 -0.53 9.44
CA GLY A 175 24.97 0.33 8.93
C GLY A 175 26.21 0.37 9.84
N ASP A 176 26.32 -0.58 10.78
CA ASP A 176 27.42 -0.64 11.75
C ASP A 176 28.56 -1.60 11.33
N SER A 177 28.53 -2.10 10.09
CA SER A 177 29.49 -3.08 9.55
C SER A 177 29.50 -4.43 10.29
N VAL A 178 28.44 -4.76 11.03
CA VAL A 178 28.20 -6.06 11.65
C VAL A 178 26.93 -6.67 11.07
N PRO A 179 26.97 -7.94 10.58
CA PRO A 179 25.77 -8.56 10.07
C PRO A 179 24.73 -8.82 11.18
N ASP A 180 23.51 -8.35 10.94
CA ASP A 180 22.34 -8.62 11.76
C ASP A 180 21.66 -9.91 11.30
N LEU A 181 21.07 -10.66 12.24
CA LEU A 181 20.25 -11.83 11.90
C LEU A 181 18.79 -11.40 11.87
N MET A 182 18.10 -11.64 10.75
CA MET A 182 16.67 -11.42 10.62
C MET A 182 15.97 -12.71 10.19
N PHE A 183 14.78 -12.97 10.72
CA PHE A 183 13.92 -14.03 10.20
C PHE A 183 12.43 -13.72 10.39
N MET A 184 11.59 -14.27 9.51
CA MET A 184 10.13 -14.23 9.68
C MET A 184 9.69 -15.34 10.65
N ASP A 185 8.89 -15.01 11.66
CA ASP A 185 8.33 -16.00 12.57
C ASP A 185 7.38 -16.93 11.81
N PHE A 186 7.28 -18.15 12.33
CA PHE A 186 6.50 -19.23 11.77
C PHE A 186 4.99 -19.04 12.05
N GLN A 187 4.62 -18.19 13.01
CA GLN A 187 3.24 -17.93 13.40
C GLN A 187 2.35 -17.44 12.24
N GLN A 188 1.04 -17.66 12.35
CA GLN A 188 0.03 -17.22 11.36
C GLN A 188 0.11 -15.73 11.00
N PHE A 189 0.56 -14.93 11.96
CA PHE A 189 0.66 -13.48 11.85
C PHE A 189 2.13 -13.12 11.74
N HIS A 190 2.80 -13.63 10.69
CA HIS A 190 4.26 -13.62 10.56
C HIS A 190 4.84 -12.29 11.05
N ARG A 191 5.64 -12.36 12.12
CA ARG A 191 6.37 -11.21 12.66
C ARG A 191 7.80 -11.37 12.24
N PHE A 192 8.43 -10.33 11.73
CA PHE A 192 9.87 -10.41 11.55
C PHE A 192 10.58 -10.08 12.86
N ASN A 193 11.64 -10.83 13.12
CA ASN A 193 12.47 -10.68 14.29
C ASN A 193 13.85 -10.29 13.79
N VAL A 194 14.42 -9.23 14.36
CA VAL A 194 15.78 -8.77 14.05
C VAL A 194 16.64 -8.87 15.30
N PHE A 195 17.79 -9.54 15.18
CA PHE A 195 18.81 -9.59 16.21
C PHE A 195 19.93 -8.63 15.83
N VAL A 196 19.97 -7.49 16.52
CA VAL A 196 20.96 -6.44 16.32
C VAL A 196 22.04 -6.54 17.38
N CYS A 197 23.27 -6.23 17.00
CA CYS A 197 24.39 -6.17 17.92
C CYS A 197 24.48 -4.83 18.64
N LYS A 198 24.37 -4.81 19.97
CA LYS A 198 24.54 -3.60 20.77
C LYS A 198 25.30 -3.93 22.05
N GLU A 199 26.28 -3.09 22.39
CA GLU A 199 27.02 -3.19 23.66
C GLU A 199 27.65 -4.58 23.94
N GLY A 200 28.06 -5.30 22.89
CA GLY A 200 28.68 -6.63 23.04
C GLY A 200 27.71 -7.82 23.00
N ALA A 201 26.41 -7.58 22.99
CA ALA A 201 25.37 -8.61 22.98
C ALA A 201 24.40 -8.45 21.81
N TYR A 202 23.71 -9.53 21.45
CA TYR A 202 22.56 -9.44 20.58
C TYR A 202 21.36 -8.93 21.39
N HIS A 203 20.56 -8.08 20.76
CA HIS A 203 19.28 -7.57 21.23
C HIS A 203 18.22 -7.93 20.20
N LEU A 204 17.06 -8.39 20.68
CA LEU A 204 15.91 -8.70 19.83
C LEU A 204 15.08 -7.44 19.63
N PHE A 205 14.91 -7.05 18.37
CA PHE A 205 13.99 -6.02 17.93
C PHE A 205 12.85 -6.68 17.14
N VAL A 206 11.63 -6.36 17.57
CA VAL A 206 10.40 -6.73 16.88
C VAL A 206 9.67 -5.41 16.66
N PRO A 207 9.70 -4.84 15.45
CA PRO A 207 9.03 -3.59 15.21
C PRO A 207 7.54 -3.69 15.50
N GLU A 208 6.97 -2.58 15.94
CA GLU A 208 5.53 -2.46 16.14
C GLU A 208 4.89 -2.42 14.76
N THR A 209 4.34 -3.55 14.35
CA THR A 209 3.71 -3.70 13.06
C THR A 209 2.27 -4.16 13.26
N GLU A 210 1.41 -3.82 12.31
CA GLU A 210 0.18 -4.58 12.15
C GLU A 210 0.56 -6.06 11.91
N PRO A 211 -0.19 -7.01 12.47
CA PRO A 211 0.08 -8.44 12.28
C PRO A 211 -0.02 -8.81 10.77
N ASP A 212 0.47 -9.98 10.35
CA ASP A 212 0.24 -10.58 9.01
C ASP A 212 1.09 -10.06 7.84
N PHE A 213 2.40 -9.94 8.07
CA PHE A 213 3.32 -9.92 6.92
C PHE A 213 3.27 -11.25 6.16
N GLU A 214 3.48 -11.18 4.86
CA GLU A 214 3.60 -12.38 4.03
C GLU A 214 5.06 -12.69 3.74
N LYS A 215 5.85 -11.68 3.37
CA LYS A 215 7.20 -11.89 2.84
C LYS A 215 8.09 -10.65 2.92
N VAL A 216 9.40 -10.89 3.03
CA VAL A 216 10.43 -9.89 2.72
C VAL A 216 10.59 -9.78 1.21
N ILE A 217 10.37 -8.58 0.68
CA ILE A 217 10.45 -8.31 -0.76
C ILE A 217 11.87 -7.94 -1.15
N GLU A 218 12.49 -6.99 -0.44
CA GLU A 218 13.80 -6.44 -0.73
C GLU A 218 14.50 -5.99 0.56
N ILE A 219 15.84 -6.06 0.59
CA ILE A 219 16.66 -5.41 1.62
C ILE A 219 17.81 -4.66 0.95
N SER A 220 17.67 -3.35 0.78
CA SER A 220 18.63 -2.50 0.07
C SER A 220 18.60 -1.05 0.57
N ASP A 221 19.67 -0.29 0.35
CA ASP A 221 19.74 1.14 0.64
C ASP A 221 18.98 1.89 -0.47
N LEU A 222 17.73 2.24 -0.19
CA LEU A 222 16.82 2.85 -1.13
C LEU A 222 16.99 4.37 -1.13
N ASN A 223 17.22 5.00 0.02
CA ASN A 223 17.36 6.46 0.15
C ASN A 223 18.82 6.97 0.04
N ALA A 224 19.77 6.08 -0.25
CA ALA A 224 21.19 6.35 -0.45
C ALA A 224 21.89 6.96 0.78
N ASN A 225 21.44 6.60 2.00
CA ASN A 225 22.04 7.10 3.24
C ASN A 225 23.08 6.13 3.86
N GLY A 226 23.31 4.97 3.26
CA GLY A 226 24.25 3.94 3.72
C GLY A 226 23.67 2.94 4.72
N ILE A 227 22.42 3.12 5.15
CA ILE A 227 21.62 2.15 5.92
C ILE A 227 20.71 1.45 4.92
N LYS A 228 20.38 0.18 5.17
CA LYS A 228 19.46 -0.55 4.29
C LYS A 228 18.05 -0.49 4.83
N GLU A 229 17.12 -0.28 3.93
CA GLU A 229 15.70 -0.43 4.20
C GLU A 229 15.27 -1.87 3.97
N ILE A 230 14.26 -2.30 4.74
CA ILE A 230 13.60 -3.59 4.62
C ILE A 230 12.20 -3.35 4.06
N ILE A 231 11.91 -3.90 2.88
CA ILE A 231 10.56 -3.85 2.32
C ILE A 231 9.84 -5.16 2.63
N LEU A 232 8.69 -5.03 3.29
CA LEU A 232 7.80 -6.14 3.62
C LEU A 232 6.48 -5.99 2.90
N SER A 233 5.92 -7.11 2.43
CA SER A 233 4.53 -7.16 1.99
C SER A 233 3.64 -7.73 3.10
N ALA A 234 2.44 -7.18 3.26
CA ALA A 234 1.36 -7.74 4.06
C ALA A 234 0.11 -7.85 3.19
N GLY A 235 -0.57 -8.99 3.25
CA GLY A 235 -1.79 -9.23 2.48
C GLY A 235 -2.99 -9.34 3.41
N PHE A 236 -3.90 -8.37 3.30
CA PHE A 236 -5.13 -8.36 4.09
C PHE A 236 -6.33 -8.10 3.18
N CYS A 237 -6.69 -9.09 2.37
CA CYS A 237 -8.03 -9.21 1.81
C CYS A 237 -8.23 -10.67 1.36
N THR A 238 -9.25 -11.34 1.88
CA THR A 238 -9.66 -12.65 1.37
C THR A 238 -10.18 -12.48 -0.07
N GLY A 239 -9.58 -13.19 -1.02
CA GLY A 239 -9.96 -13.08 -2.43
C GLY A 239 -9.36 -11.85 -3.13
N SER A 240 -8.18 -12.03 -3.70
CA SER A 240 -7.59 -11.17 -4.75
C SER A 240 -7.38 -9.68 -4.42
N GLY A 241 -6.63 -9.42 -3.34
CA GLY A 241 -5.38 -8.71 -3.62
C GLY A 241 -5.24 -7.28 -3.12
N CYS A 242 -5.68 -6.93 -1.93
CA CYS A 242 -5.09 -5.76 -1.27
C CYS A 242 -3.73 -6.16 -0.70
N THR A 243 -2.67 -5.66 -1.32
CA THR A 243 -1.31 -5.83 -0.82
C THR A 243 -0.86 -4.49 -0.24
N SER A 244 -0.56 -4.49 1.06
CA SER A 244 0.10 -3.38 1.73
C SER A 244 1.59 -3.66 1.80
N PHE A 245 2.39 -2.61 1.82
CA PHE A 245 3.82 -2.69 1.93
C PHE A 245 4.31 -1.75 3.02
N TYR A 246 5.44 -2.13 3.62
CA TYR A 246 6.05 -1.41 4.71
C TYR A 246 7.54 -1.28 4.42
N VAL A 247 8.11 -0.13 4.74
CA VAL A 247 9.53 0.16 4.52
C VAL A 247 10.13 0.47 5.87
N TYR A 248 10.98 -0.42 6.39
CA TYR A 248 11.60 -0.22 7.70
C TYR A 248 13.06 0.16 7.57
N GLU A 249 13.49 1.19 8.31
CA GLU A 249 14.89 1.62 8.42
C GLU A 249 15.30 1.69 9.89
N TRP A 250 16.56 1.33 10.17
CA TRP A 250 17.15 1.48 11.48
C TRP A 250 17.52 2.93 11.80
N ASN A 251 16.99 3.47 12.90
CA ASN A 251 17.26 4.85 13.33
C ASN A 251 18.36 4.99 14.41
N GLY A 252 19.07 3.89 14.73
CA GLY A 252 20.03 3.83 15.84
C GLY A 252 19.48 3.20 17.12
N GLU A 253 18.17 3.14 17.28
CA GLU A 253 17.50 2.54 18.45
C GLU A 253 16.43 1.53 18.09
N THR A 254 15.64 1.78 17.05
CA THR A 254 14.56 0.90 16.58
C THR A 254 14.41 0.98 15.06
N PHE A 255 13.58 0.10 14.50
CA PHE A 255 13.15 0.18 13.11
C PHE A 255 11.93 1.09 12.98
N ASN A 256 12.06 2.16 12.19
CA ASN A 256 10.99 3.09 11.88
C ASN A 256 10.32 2.73 10.56
N ASN A 257 8.99 2.78 10.49
CA ASN A 257 8.28 2.66 9.22
C ASN A 257 8.37 3.99 8.45
N LEU A 258 9.04 3.96 7.31
CA LEU A 258 9.24 5.05 6.36
C LEU A 258 8.15 5.12 5.28
N ALA A 259 7.19 4.20 5.23
CA ALA A 259 6.10 4.25 4.25
C ALA A 259 4.77 4.00 4.96
N LEU A 260 4.05 5.09 5.27
CA LEU A 260 2.70 4.99 5.82
C LEU A 260 1.72 4.81 4.66
N ASP A 261 0.82 3.84 4.80
CA ASP A 261 -0.28 3.57 3.86
C ASP A 261 0.16 3.20 2.43
N MET A 262 1.35 2.60 2.28
CA MET A 262 1.77 2.10 0.98
C MET A 262 1.03 0.81 0.63
N GLY A 263 0.27 0.81 -0.46
CA GLY A 263 -0.47 -0.37 -0.88
C GLY A 263 -1.17 -0.18 -2.20
N ILE A 264 -1.56 -1.31 -2.80
CA ILE A 264 -2.37 -1.32 -4.02
C ILE A 264 -3.28 -2.55 -4.02
N SER A 265 -4.46 -2.40 -4.60
CA SER A 265 -5.35 -3.51 -4.91
C SER A 265 -4.90 -4.22 -6.18
N GLY A 266 -5.09 -5.52 -6.29
CA GLY A 266 -4.73 -6.30 -7.49
C GLY A 266 -3.31 -6.06 -7.95
N LEU A 267 -2.32 -6.20 -7.06
CA LEU A 267 -0.91 -6.01 -7.42
C LEU A 267 -0.52 -6.92 -8.60
N GLU A 268 -0.18 -6.31 -9.73
CA GLU A 268 0.31 -6.97 -10.94
C GLU A 268 1.84 -6.92 -11.01
N LYS A 269 2.42 -5.79 -10.57
CA LYS A 269 3.85 -5.51 -10.68
C LYS A 269 4.34 -4.72 -9.48
N PHE A 270 5.51 -5.11 -8.98
CA PHE A 270 6.28 -4.37 -7.99
C PHE A 270 7.67 -4.08 -8.57
N GLU A 271 8.08 -2.82 -8.58
CA GLU A 271 9.41 -2.41 -9.05
C GLU A 271 10.06 -1.41 -8.09
N ILE A 272 11.39 -1.49 -8.01
CA ILE A 272 12.23 -0.52 -7.31
C ILE A 272 13.18 0.07 -8.35
N LYS A 273 13.08 1.38 -8.59
CA LYS A 273 13.85 2.04 -9.65
C LYS A 273 14.04 3.52 -9.35
N ASP A 274 15.20 4.05 -9.69
CA ASP A 274 15.46 5.49 -9.70
C ASP A 274 14.91 6.07 -11.01
N ILE A 275 13.72 6.67 -10.99
CA ILE A 275 13.04 7.16 -12.20
C ILE A 275 13.61 8.51 -12.64
N ASP A 276 13.98 9.37 -11.68
CA ASP A 276 14.43 10.74 -11.94
C ASP A 276 15.96 10.92 -11.93
N ARG A 277 16.70 9.83 -11.70
CA ARG A 277 18.18 9.74 -11.71
C ARG A 277 18.85 10.57 -10.63
N ASN A 278 18.20 10.69 -9.47
CA ASN A 278 18.74 11.42 -8.33
C ASN A 278 19.60 10.55 -7.38
N GLY A 279 19.73 9.24 -7.66
CA GLY A 279 20.46 8.27 -6.85
C GLY A 279 19.61 7.56 -5.78
N VAL A 280 18.42 8.07 -5.49
CA VAL A 280 17.42 7.48 -4.60
C VAL A 280 16.46 6.60 -5.41
N LYS A 281 16.08 5.45 -4.85
CA LYS A 281 15.14 4.53 -5.50
C LYS A 281 13.72 4.91 -5.16
N ASP A 282 12.86 4.91 -6.18
CA ASP A 282 11.41 5.00 -6.06
C ASP A 282 10.80 3.60 -5.96
N ILE A 283 9.67 3.49 -5.28
CA ILE A 283 8.89 2.26 -5.18
C ILE A 283 7.67 2.40 -6.08
N ILE A 284 7.47 1.45 -6.99
CA ILE A 284 6.43 1.50 -8.02
C ILE A 284 5.54 0.28 -7.86
N LEU A 285 4.26 0.53 -7.59
CA LEU A 285 3.24 -0.50 -7.52
C LEU A 285 2.31 -0.35 -8.73
N VAL A 286 2.17 -1.39 -9.55
CA VAL A 286 1.20 -1.41 -10.64
C VAL A 286 0.15 -2.46 -10.34
N GLY A 287 -1.12 -2.06 -10.46
CA GLY A 287 -2.27 -2.87 -10.07
C GLY A 287 -3.57 -2.13 -10.33
N GLY A 288 -4.49 -2.11 -9.39
CA GLY A 288 -5.80 -1.43 -9.46
C GLY A 288 -6.94 -2.32 -9.95
N ILE A 289 -6.63 -3.46 -10.55
CA ILE A 289 -7.63 -4.44 -11.00
C ILE A 289 -7.82 -5.48 -9.90
N LEU A 290 -8.77 -5.22 -9.01
CA LEU A 290 -9.26 -6.22 -8.06
C LEU A 290 -9.66 -7.48 -8.85
N GLY A 291 -9.18 -8.65 -8.42
CA GLY A 291 -9.53 -9.91 -9.07
C GLY A 291 -11.00 -10.29 -8.86
N THR A 292 -11.29 -11.56 -8.57
CA THR A 292 -12.67 -12.05 -8.39
C THR A 292 -13.48 -11.30 -7.31
N GLY A 293 -12.83 -10.57 -6.40
CA GLY A 293 -13.46 -9.66 -5.43
C GLY A 293 -13.92 -8.30 -6.00
N GLY A 294 -13.30 -7.79 -7.07
CA GLY A 294 -13.65 -6.51 -7.70
C GLY A 294 -15.05 -6.48 -8.33
N TYR A 295 -15.60 -7.68 -8.58
CA TYR A 295 -16.96 -7.89 -9.04
C TYR A 295 -18.03 -7.38 -8.06
N GLN A 296 -17.67 -7.01 -6.83
CA GLN A 296 -18.63 -6.42 -5.89
C GLN A 296 -19.00 -4.98 -6.27
N LEU A 297 -18.03 -4.17 -6.70
CA LEU A 297 -18.29 -2.84 -7.23
C LEU A 297 -18.74 -2.91 -8.68
N GLN A 298 -18.33 -3.97 -9.40
CA GLN A 298 -19.01 -4.41 -10.60
C GLN A 298 -18.91 -3.34 -11.72
N VAL A 299 -17.94 -2.44 -11.63
CA VAL A 299 -17.61 -1.39 -12.60
C VAL A 299 -16.21 -1.70 -13.15
N PRO A 300 -15.91 -1.44 -14.44
CA PRO A 300 -14.59 -1.68 -15.01
C PRO A 300 -13.53 -0.90 -14.26
N ALA A 301 -12.64 -1.64 -13.60
CA ALA A 301 -11.43 -1.10 -12.99
C ALA A 301 -10.42 -0.73 -14.09
N ARG A 302 -9.46 0.12 -13.73
CA ARG A 302 -8.32 0.45 -14.58
C ARG A 302 -7.04 0.06 -13.86
N THR A 303 -6.01 -0.20 -14.66
CA THR A 303 -4.67 -0.30 -14.14
C THR A 303 -4.25 1.05 -13.58
N GLU A 304 -3.73 1.03 -12.36
CA GLU A 304 -3.18 2.16 -11.64
C GLU A 304 -1.68 1.92 -11.40
N SER A 305 -0.91 3.00 -11.43
CA SER A 305 0.49 3.04 -11.03
C SER A 305 0.63 3.99 -9.85
N HIS A 306 1.05 3.46 -8.72
CA HIS A 306 1.31 4.20 -7.50
C HIS A 306 2.82 4.29 -7.33
N VAL A 307 3.35 5.51 -7.42
CA VAL A 307 4.79 5.76 -7.24
C VAL A 307 4.99 6.40 -5.87
N TYR A 308 5.93 5.86 -5.10
CA TYR A 308 6.31 6.40 -3.80
C TYR A 308 7.76 6.88 -3.89
N LYS A 309 7.96 8.16 -3.57
CA LYS A 309 9.26 8.83 -3.64
C LYS A 309 9.75 9.24 -2.27
N TRP A 310 11.07 9.20 -2.09
CA TRP A 310 11.69 9.76 -0.90
C TRP A 310 11.58 11.28 -0.89
N ASN A 311 10.97 11.84 0.16
CA ASN A 311 10.84 13.29 0.32
C ASN A 311 11.88 13.90 1.30
N GLY A 312 12.88 13.11 1.71
CA GLY A 312 13.86 13.49 2.73
C GLY A 312 13.55 12.96 4.14
N THR A 313 12.33 12.45 4.38
CA THR A 313 11.91 11.91 5.70
C THR A 313 11.23 10.55 5.57
N ASN A 314 10.38 10.38 4.56
CA ASN A 314 9.63 9.15 4.32
C ASN A 314 9.35 8.96 2.82
N TYR A 315 8.94 7.75 2.44
CA TYR A 315 8.38 7.44 1.13
C TYR A 315 6.95 7.96 1.06
N ALA A 316 6.77 9.07 0.33
CA ALA A 316 5.49 9.72 0.15
C ALA A 316 4.88 9.36 -1.22
N PRO A 317 3.55 9.21 -1.29
CA PRO A 317 2.88 8.91 -2.55
C PRO A 317 2.91 10.11 -3.50
N GLU A 318 3.22 9.85 -4.76
CA GLU A 318 2.97 10.76 -5.88
C GLU A 318 1.49 10.65 -6.33
N PRO A 319 0.99 11.60 -7.13
CA PRO A 319 -0.33 11.47 -7.75
C PRO A 319 -0.46 10.13 -8.49
N ILE A 320 -1.53 9.39 -8.19
CA ILE A 320 -1.81 8.09 -8.82
C ILE A 320 -2.00 8.29 -10.33
N GLU A 321 -1.21 7.55 -11.11
CA GLU A 321 -1.37 7.49 -12.55
C GLU A 321 -2.33 6.38 -12.93
N LYS A 322 -3.33 6.68 -13.76
CA LYS A 322 -4.31 5.72 -14.24
C LYS A 322 -4.11 5.48 -15.73
N SER A 323 -4.35 4.25 -16.19
CA SER A 323 -4.42 3.99 -17.62
C SER A 323 -5.53 4.82 -18.28
N SER A 324 -5.40 5.09 -19.59
CA SER A 324 -6.37 5.90 -20.32
C SER A 324 -7.81 5.40 -20.14
N PRO A 325 -8.80 6.30 -20.06
CA PRO A 325 -10.19 5.89 -19.87
C PRO A 325 -10.66 5.06 -21.08
N ASN A 326 -11.29 3.93 -20.80
CA ASN A 326 -11.98 3.12 -21.81
C ASN A 326 -13.47 3.46 -21.87
N TYR A 327 -13.98 4.12 -20.82
CA TYR A 327 -15.39 4.47 -20.68
C TYR A 327 -15.57 5.96 -20.40
N ARG A 328 -16.67 6.52 -20.89
CA ARG A 328 -17.01 7.95 -20.72
C ARG A 328 -17.07 8.39 -19.26
N PHE A 329 -17.60 7.54 -18.37
CA PHE A 329 -17.64 7.87 -16.94
C PHE A 329 -16.25 7.96 -16.31
N GLN A 330 -15.27 7.17 -16.79
CA GLN A 330 -13.89 7.22 -16.30
C GLN A 330 -13.23 8.53 -16.74
N ALA A 331 -13.43 8.95 -18.00
CA ALA A 331 -12.93 10.22 -18.50
C ALA A 331 -13.51 11.40 -17.70
N ILE A 332 -14.78 11.35 -17.31
CA ILE A 332 -15.40 12.35 -16.43
C ILE A 332 -14.76 12.35 -15.04
N GLN A 333 -14.58 11.18 -14.41
CA GLN A 333 -13.94 11.08 -13.10
C GLN A 333 -12.51 11.64 -13.11
N ASP A 334 -11.75 11.37 -14.17
CA ASP A 334 -10.40 11.93 -14.33
C ASP A 334 -10.46 13.44 -14.54
N ALA A 335 -11.38 13.92 -15.37
CA ALA A 335 -11.58 15.36 -15.58
C ALA A 335 -11.89 16.07 -14.26
N ASP A 336 -12.80 15.52 -13.44
CA ASP A 336 -13.13 16.04 -12.11
C ASP A 336 -11.88 16.13 -11.22
N GLN A 337 -11.04 15.08 -11.21
CA GLN A 337 -9.78 15.09 -10.47
C GLN A 337 -8.82 16.17 -10.99
N PHE A 338 -8.71 16.35 -12.30
CA PHE A 338 -7.89 17.41 -12.90
C PHE A 338 -8.43 18.81 -12.59
N VAL A 339 -9.74 19.00 -12.48
CA VAL A 339 -10.33 20.26 -11.99
C VAL A 339 -9.89 20.53 -10.56
N LEU A 340 -10.00 19.53 -9.67
CA LEU A 340 -9.57 19.67 -8.27
C LEU A 340 -8.08 20.01 -8.14
N ASN A 341 -7.26 19.54 -9.08
CA ASN A 341 -5.83 19.82 -9.15
C ASN A 341 -5.48 21.12 -9.90
N GLY A 342 -6.48 21.91 -10.33
CA GLY A 342 -6.28 23.18 -11.05
C GLY A 342 -5.84 23.02 -12.51
N GLN A 343 -5.84 21.82 -13.06
CA GLN A 343 -5.41 21.50 -14.42
C GLN A 343 -6.59 21.62 -15.42
N ILE A 344 -7.15 22.82 -15.51
CA ILE A 344 -8.43 23.07 -16.22
C ILE A 344 -8.37 22.69 -17.70
N ASN A 345 -7.25 22.92 -18.39
CA ASN A 345 -7.12 22.58 -19.82
C ASN A 345 -7.17 21.07 -20.07
N VAL A 346 -6.55 20.27 -19.19
CA VAL A 346 -6.56 18.81 -19.26
C VAL A 346 -7.96 18.29 -18.96
N ALA A 347 -8.59 18.82 -17.91
CA ALA A 347 -9.96 18.47 -17.55
C ALA A 347 -10.94 18.78 -18.69
N LEU A 348 -10.84 19.95 -19.33
CA LEU A 348 -11.69 20.33 -20.45
C LEU A 348 -11.56 19.36 -21.63
N SER A 349 -10.33 18.94 -21.96
CA SER A 349 -10.10 17.94 -23.01
C SER A 349 -10.79 16.62 -22.67
N LEU A 350 -10.70 16.15 -21.43
CA LEU A 350 -11.33 14.90 -21.00
C LEU A 350 -12.86 14.98 -20.97
N TYR A 351 -13.44 16.12 -20.58
CA TYR A 351 -14.88 16.33 -20.72
C TYR A 351 -15.32 16.34 -22.19
N GLN A 352 -14.54 16.97 -23.07
CA GLN A 352 -14.79 16.95 -24.50
C GLN A 352 -14.72 15.53 -25.06
N ASP A 353 -13.71 14.74 -24.67
CA ASP A 353 -13.61 13.33 -25.05
C ASP A 353 -14.82 12.54 -24.57
N ALA A 354 -15.24 12.75 -23.32
CA ALA A 354 -16.42 12.08 -22.76
C ALA A 354 -17.71 12.38 -23.54
N ILE A 355 -17.80 13.52 -24.24
CA ILE A 355 -18.95 13.92 -25.08
C ILE A 355 -18.77 13.46 -26.52
N PHE A 356 -17.61 13.73 -27.13
CA PHE A 356 -17.42 13.66 -28.58
C PHE A 356 -16.57 12.48 -29.06
N SER A 357 -15.83 11.80 -28.17
CA SER A 357 -14.94 10.70 -28.58
C SER A 357 -15.71 9.42 -28.84
N ASP A 358 -15.62 8.89 -30.06
CA ASP A 358 -16.14 7.57 -30.42
C ASP A 358 -15.29 6.41 -29.88
N ASN A 359 -14.08 6.71 -29.35
CA ASN A 359 -13.19 5.72 -28.75
C ASN A 359 -13.61 5.36 -27.31
N LEU A 360 -14.48 6.15 -26.67
CA LEU A 360 -14.95 5.91 -25.32
C LEU A 360 -16.30 5.18 -25.30
N SER A 361 -16.29 3.99 -24.69
CA SER A 361 -17.49 3.19 -24.48
C SER A 361 -18.43 3.78 -23.42
N TRP A 362 -19.72 3.47 -23.51
CA TRP A 362 -20.66 3.71 -22.42
C TRP A 362 -20.68 2.54 -21.43
N TRP A 363 -21.03 2.80 -20.17
CA TRP A 363 -21.23 1.78 -19.14
C TRP A 363 -22.65 1.84 -18.60
N SER A 364 -23.28 0.68 -18.39
CA SER A 364 -24.57 0.58 -17.71
C SER A 364 -24.71 -0.75 -16.96
N PRO A 365 -25.66 -0.86 -16.02
CA PRO A 365 -25.99 -2.12 -15.37
C PRO A 365 -26.37 -3.26 -16.34
N GLN A 366 -26.97 -2.95 -17.49
CA GLN A 366 -27.29 -3.97 -18.50
C GLN A 366 -26.02 -4.51 -19.18
N ARG A 367 -25.06 -3.62 -19.49
CA ARG A 367 -23.76 -4.03 -20.07
C ARG A 367 -22.93 -4.84 -19.07
N GLN A 368 -23.00 -4.47 -17.79
CA GLN A 368 -22.45 -5.24 -16.69
C GLN A 368 -23.02 -6.66 -16.64
N GLN A 369 -24.36 -6.81 -16.66
CA GLN A 369 -25.00 -8.12 -16.70
C GLN A 369 -24.55 -8.95 -17.90
N TYR A 370 -24.41 -8.32 -19.07
CA TYR A 370 -23.87 -8.98 -20.25
C TYR A 370 -22.45 -9.54 -20.01
N PHE A 371 -21.54 -8.76 -19.42
CA PHE A 371 -20.19 -9.23 -19.08
C PHE A 371 -20.20 -10.37 -18.05
N ILE A 372 -21.07 -10.28 -17.05
CA ILE A 372 -21.22 -11.31 -16.01
C ILE A 372 -21.69 -12.65 -16.58
N VAL A 373 -22.60 -12.62 -17.56
CA VAL A 373 -23.14 -13.83 -18.21
C VAL A 373 -22.13 -14.42 -19.20
N MET A 374 -21.32 -13.57 -19.83
CA MET A 374 -20.37 -13.97 -20.87
C MET A 374 -18.99 -14.35 -20.35
N ASP A 375 -18.71 -14.21 -19.04
CA ASP A 375 -17.43 -14.61 -18.45
C ASP A 375 -17.28 -16.14 -18.50
N PRO A 376 -16.42 -16.68 -19.39
CA PRO A 376 -16.33 -18.12 -19.65
C PRO A 376 -15.75 -18.90 -18.47
N TRP A 377 -15.21 -18.22 -17.45
CA TRP A 377 -14.67 -18.83 -16.24
C TRP A 377 -15.71 -19.00 -15.13
N ARG A 378 -16.94 -18.52 -15.36
CA ARG A 378 -18.03 -18.68 -14.41
C ARG A 378 -18.65 -20.06 -14.58
N ASP A 379 -18.54 -20.92 -13.55
CA ASP A 379 -19.26 -22.19 -13.52
C ASP A 379 -20.77 -21.90 -13.66
N PRO A 380 -21.42 -22.35 -14.75
CA PRO A 380 -22.83 -22.09 -14.99
C PRO A 380 -23.75 -22.69 -13.92
N ASN A 381 -23.23 -23.55 -13.04
CA ASN A 381 -23.99 -24.20 -11.98
C ASN A 381 -24.03 -23.38 -10.66
N VAL A 382 -23.30 -22.27 -10.55
CA VAL A 382 -23.38 -21.39 -9.37
C VAL A 382 -24.46 -20.33 -9.61
N SER A 383 -25.69 -20.67 -9.24
CA SER A 383 -26.81 -19.72 -9.21
C SER A 383 -26.66 -18.78 -8.01
N PHE A 384 -26.41 -17.51 -8.28
CA PHE A 384 -26.60 -16.48 -7.26
C PHE A 384 -28.10 -16.37 -6.99
N VAL A 385 -28.50 -16.43 -5.73
CA VAL A 385 -29.88 -16.17 -5.31
C VAL A 385 -30.23 -14.78 -5.82
N GLN A 386 -31.05 -14.74 -6.87
CA GLN A 386 -31.64 -13.53 -7.37
C GLN A 386 -32.47 -12.97 -6.22
N ILE A 387 -32.07 -11.81 -5.70
CA ILE A 387 -32.92 -11.07 -4.76
C ILE A 387 -34.08 -10.55 -5.61
N ASP A 388 -35.16 -11.32 -5.66
CA ASP A 388 -36.31 -11.01 -6.49
C ASP A 388 -36.98 -9.69 -6.04
N GLY A 389 -36.93 -8.70 -6.92
CA GLY A 389 -38.12 -8.05 -7.49
C GLY A 389 -38.99 -7.11 -6.66
N GLU A 390 -39.11 -7.24 -5.33
CA GLU A 390 -40.13 -6.45 -4.59
C GLU A 390 -39.79 -4.96 -4.40
N VAL A 391 -38.55 -4.53 -4.69
CA VAL A 391 -38.15 -3.11 -4.58
C VAL A 391 -38.40 -2.32 -5.88
N GLN A 392 -38.48 -2.97 -7.05
CA GLN A 392 -38.66 -2.26 -8.31
C GLN A 392 -40.10 -1.73 -8.53
N ASP A 393 -41.11 -2.40 -7.98
CA ASP A 393 -42.51 -1.97 -8.12
C ASP A 393 -42.88 -0.77 -7.23
N SER A 394 -42.07 -0.47 -6.20
CA SER A 394 -42.29 0.71 -5.36
C SER A 394 -41.83 2.01 -6.03
N VAL A 395 -40.93 1.94 -7.02
CA VAL A 395 -40.46 3.13 -7.77
C VAL A 395 -41.40 3.47 -8.93
N LYS A 396 -42.13 2.49 -9.48
CA LYS A 396 -43.13 2.72 -10.55
C LYS A 396 -44.44 3.36 -10.07
N LYS A 397 -44.69 3.46 -8.76
CA LYS A 397 -45.91 4.08 -8.20
C LYS A 397 -45.76 5.55 -7.78
N LEU A 398 -44.62 6.18 -8.00
CA LEU A 398 -44.48 7.63 -7.86
C LEU A 398 -44.91 8.31 -9.17
N ASN A 399 -46.17 8.72 -9.22
CA ASN A 399 -46.70 9.63 -10.23
C ASN A 399 -45.85 10.91 -10.27
N PHE A 400 -45.16 11.16 -11.38
CA PHE A 400 -44.59 12.47 -11.69
C PHE A 400 -45.72 13.42 -12.08
N SER A 401 -46.21 14.22 -11.13
CA SER A 401 -46.89 15.46 -11.46
C SER A 401 -45.85 16.53 -11.78
N ASN A 402 -45.94 17.08 -12.99
CA ASN A 402 -45.13 18.19 -13.46
C ASN A 402 -45.20 19.39 -12.49
N HIS A 403 -44.10 19.71 -11.82
CA HIS A 403 -43.81 21.08 -11.39
C HIS A 403 -42.35 21.41 -11.69
N ARG A 404 -42.18 22.44 -12.53
CA ARG A 404 -40.92 23.17 -12.72
C ARG A 404 -40.52 23.78 -11.39
N THR A 405 -39.30 23.52 -10.96
CA THR A 405 -38.38 24.56 -10.45
C THR A 405 -36.98 23.95 -10.43
N SER A 406 -36.04 24.71 -10.98
CA SER A 406 -34.60 24.50 -10.83
C SER A 406 -34.22 24.66 -9.36
N ASP A 407 -33.48 23.70 -8.81
CA ASP A 407 -32.27 23.89 -7.98
C ASP A 407 -31.99 22.62 -7.14
N ASN A 408 -30.70 22.28 -7.06
CA ASN A 408 -30.07 21.26 -6.21
C ASN A 408 -30.13 19.79 -6.66
N LEU A 409 -29.07 19.39 -7.39
CA LEU A 409 -28.69 18.01 -7.69
C LEU A 409 -27.42 17.70 -6.89
N MET A 410 -27.59 17.14 -5.70
CA MET A 410 -26.64 16.31 -4.93
C MET A 410 -27.09 16.32 -3.45
N ASP A 411 -28.01 15.43 -3.11
CA ASP A 411 -28.16 14.90 -1.75
C ASP A 411 -29.11 13.69 -1.80
N PHE A 412 -28.54 12.49 -1.78
CA PHE A 412 -29.27 11.28 -1.39
C PHE A 412 -28.32 10.42 -0.54
N ILE A 413 -28.33 10.70 0.76
CA ILE A 413 -27.76 9.82 1.79
C ILE A 413 -28.82 8.77 2.15
N ILE A 414 -28.37 7.51 2.22
CA ILE A 414 -29.15 6.37 2.67
C ILE A 414 -29.47 6.53 4.16
N THR A 415 -30.73 6.78 4.50
CA THR A 415 -31.27 6.46 5.84
C THR A 415 -32.31 5.35 5.71
N GLY A 416 -31.85 4.11 5.82
CA GLY A 416 -32.72 2.93 5.95
C GLY A 416 -33.06 2.69 7.41
N ASN A 417 -34.34 2.85 7.76
CA ASN A 417 -34.90 2.44 9.06
C ASN A 417 -34.81 0.90 9.21
N VAL A 418 -34.17 0.44 10.28
CA VAL A 418 -34.13 -0.97 10.68
C VAL A 418 -35.46 -1.33 11.34
N HIS A 419 -36.24 -2.21 10.71
CA HIS A 419 -37.32 -2.93 11.38
C HIS A 419 -36.76 -4.21 12.01
N GLU A 420 -36.82 -4.30 13.34
CA GLU A 420 -36.55 -5.50 14.12
C GLU A 420 -37.44 -6.67 13.65
N ARG A 421 -36.82 -7.70 13.05
CA ARG A 421 -37.41 -9.03 12.95
C ARG A 421 -36.81 -9.91 14.05
N LYS A 422 -37.64 -10.28 15.02
CA LYS A 422 -37.35 -11.36 15.98
C LYS A 422 -37.24 -12.70 15.25
N HIS A 423 -36.06 -13.32 15.28
CA HIS A 423 -35.89 -14.72 14.91
C HIS A 423 -36.08 -15.63 16.14
N PRO A 424 -36.72 -16.81 15.99
CA PRO A 424 -36.85 -17.79 17.06
C PRO A 424 -35.60 -18.68 17.18
N SER A 425 -35.07 -18.79 18.40
CA SER A 425 -33.98 -19.70 18.76
C SER A 425 -34.48 -21.15 18.89
N ARG A 426 -34.01 -22.06 18.03
CA ARG A 426 -34.00 -23.51 18.29
C ARG A 426 -32.84 -24.18 17.55
N TYR A 427 -31.84 -24.64 18.30
CA TYR A 427 -31.11 -25.88 18.00
C TYR A 427 -30.83 -26.61 19.33
N PRO A 428 -31.14 -27.93 19.42
CA PRO A 428 -30.93 -28.70 20.64
C PRO A 428 -29.47 -29.17 20.75
N GLY A 429 -28.95 -29.12 21.98
CA GLY A 429 -27.62 -29.63 22.31
C GLY A 429 -27.57 -31.16 22.34
N ASN A 430 -26.54 -31.72 21.71
CA ASN A 430 -26.10 -33.10 21.93
C ASN A 430 -25.03 -33.08 23.03
N ARG A 431 -25.40 -33.52 24.24
CA ARG A 431 -24.45 -33.92 25.29
C ARG A 431 -24.44 -35.45 25.36
N SER A 432 -23.31 -36.07 25.05
CA SER A 432 -23.07 -37.47 25.41
C SER A 432 -22.51 -37.52 26.83
N CYS A 433 -23.26 -38.18 27.72
CA CYS A 433 -22.80 -38.54 29.05
C CYS A 433 -21.87 -39.75 28.97
N HIS A 434 -20.64 -39.63 29.49
CA HIS A 434 -19.88 -40.78 29.97
C HIS A 434 -19.93 -40.81 31.49
N ALA A 435 -20.39 -41.94 32.02
CA ALA A 435 -20.47 -42.22 33.43
C ALA A 435 -19.20 -42.92 33.94
N GLY A 436 -18.81 -42.58 35.17
CA GLY A 436 -18.28 -43.54 36.14
C GLY A 436 -16.76 -43.55 36.35
N SER A 437 -16.32 -42.92 37.44
CA SER A 437 -15.57 -43.65 38.49
C SER A 437 -15.54 -42.82 39.78
N LEU A 438 -15.92 -43.48 40.88
CA LEU A 438 -15.96 -42.96 42.23
C LEU A 438 -14.55 -42.88 42.82
N GLY A 439 -14.22 -41.73 43.42
CA GLY A 439 -13.05 -41.54 44.27
C GLY A 439 -13.39 -40.55 45.39
N SER A 440 -13.65 -41.08 46.57
CA SER A 440 -13.93 -40.34 47.81
C SER A 440 -12.64 -39.76 48.41
N ILE A 441 -12.69 -38.54 48.97
CA ILE A 441 -12.27 -38.17 50.35
C ILE A 441 -11.93 -36.65 50.49
N ARG A 442 -12.66 -36.02 51.44
CA ARG A 442 -12.38 -34.86 52.34
C ARG A 442 -12.08 -33.44 51.82
N GLN A 443 -13.06 -32.56 52.08
CA GLN A 443 -13.00 -31.35 52.93
C GLN A 443 -11.69 -30.55 52.99
N LEU A 444 -11.71 -29.26 52.61
CA LEU A 444 -11.95 -28.13 53.51
C LEU A 444 -12.13 -26.80 52.74
N SER A 445 -12.83 -25.90 53.42
CA SER A 445 -13.32 -24.55 53.09
C SER A 445 -12.34 -23.56 52.44
N GLY A 446 -12.89 -22.65 51.62
CA GLY A 446 -12.25 -21.38 51.28
C GLY A 446 -13.13 -20.47 50.42
N ASN A 447 -13.89 -19.59 51.06
CA ASN A 447 -14.56 -18.43 50.44
C ASN A 447 -13.54 -17.56 49.69
N SER A 448 -13.83 -17.16 48.45
CA SER A 448 -13.87 -15.73 48.11
C SER A 448 -14.54 -15.50 46.76
N SER A 449 -15.51 -14.62 46.81
CA SER A 449 -16.18 -13.95 45.71
C SER A 449 -15.24 -12.95 45.02
N SER A 450 -15.23 -12.95 43.70
CA SER A 450 -14.83 -11.77 42.91
C SER A 450 -15.74 -11.63 41.71
N VAL A 451 -16.54 -10.56 41.76
CA VAL A 451 -17.23 -9.93 40.64
C VAL A 451 -16.29 -8.85 40.14
N CYS A 452 -15.78 -9.04 38.92
CA CYS A 452 -15.73 -8.10 37.79
C CYS A 452 -15.02 -8.83 36.65
#